data_AF-A0A7H0M8B6-F1
#
_entry.id   AF-A0A7H0M8B6-F1
#
_cell.length_a   1.000
_cell.length_b   1.000
_cell.length_c   1.000
_cell.angle_alpha   90.00
_cell.angle_beta   90.00
_cell.angle_gamma   90.00
#
_symmetry.space_group_name_H-M   'P 1'
#
loop_
_entity.id
_entity.type
_entity.pdbx_description
1 polymer ?
#
loop_
_entity_poly.entity_id
_entity_poly.type
_entity_poly.pdbx_seq_one_letter_code
_entity_poly.pdbx_strand_id
1 'polypeptide(L)' 'MQLHFYKCDSDDVIISISNILENPLITKGVRYWVTQLAASFPDKKLINGLNISLSSDDGDIYEAAVIALDIIK' A
#
# COMPACT_ATOMS: atom_id res chain seq x y z
N MET A 1 -19.59 0.01 -15.04
CA MET A 1 -18.43 0.80 -15.52
C MET A 1 -17.21 -0.10 -15.43
N GLN A 2 -16.82 -0.77 -16.52
CA GLN A 2 -15.60 -1.58 -16.56
C GLN A 2 -14.42 -0.64 -16.84
N LEU A 3 -13.59 -0.39 -15.83
CA LEU A 3 -12.29 0.24 -16.01
C LEU A 3 -11.42 -0.72 -16.83
N HIS A 4 -11.08 -0.31 -18.05
CA HIS A 4 -10.16 -1.01 -18.94
C HIS A 4 -8.74 -0.95 -18.35
N PHE A 5 -8.37 -1.89 -17.48
CA PHE A 5 -6.97 -2.19 -17.18
C PHE A 5 -6.44 -3.08 -18.31
N TYR A 6 -6.03 -2.44 -19.42
CA TYR A 6 -5.38 -3.15 -20.52
C TYR A 6 -3.99 -3.63 -20.05
N LYS A 7 -3.94 -4.87 -19.53
CA LYS A 7 -2.74 -5.68 -19.24
C LYS A 7 -1.67 -5.04 -18.33
N CYS A 8 -2.04 -4.60 -17.13
CA CYS A 8 -1.03 -4.42 -16.08
C CYS A 8 -0.97 -5.73 -15.28
N ASP A 9 0.21 -6.34 -15.18
CA ASP A 9 0.40 -7.52 -14.35
C ASP A 9 0.19 -7.13 -12.88
N SER A 10 -0.59 -7.91 -12.14
CA SER A 10 -0.79 -7.67 -10.71
C SER A 10 0.53 -7.69 -9.94
N ASP A 11 1.49 -8.51 -10.35
CA ASP A 11 2.82 -8.56 -9.72
C ASP A 11 3.57 -7.25 -9.89
N ASP A 12 3.51 -6.61 -11.06
CA ASP A 12 4.15 -5.32 -11.31
C ASP A 12 3.54 -4.21 -10.43
N VAL A 13 2.23 -4.26 -10.22
CA VAL A 13 1.52 -3.33 -9.33
C VAL A 13 1.95 -3.55 -7.88
N ILE A 14 1.98 -4.79 -7.42
CA ILE A 14 2.41 -5.14 -6.05
C ILE A 14 3.85 -4.69 -5.80
N ILE A 15 4.76 -4.93 -6.75
CA ILE A 15 6.15 -4.46 -6.67
C ILE A 15 6.21 -2.93 -6.58
N SER A 16 5.43 -2.23 -7.41
CA SER A 16 5.38 -0.76 -7.39
C SER A 16 4.86 -0.21 -6.07
N ILE A 17 3.80 -0.81 -5.51
CA ILE A 17 3.26 -0.45 -4.19
C ILE A 17 4.33 -0.68 -3.11
N SER A 18 4.97 -1.85 -3.11
CA SER A 18 6.03 -2.20 -2.15
C SER A 18 7.16 -1.17 -2.17
N ASN A 19 7.67 -0.85 -3.36
CA ASN A 19 8.76 0.13 -3.53
C ASN A 19 8.40 1.51 -2.98
N ILE A 20 7.14 1.94 -3.13
CA ILE A 20 6.69 3.24 -2.60
C ILE A 20 6.54 3.19 -1.08
N LEU A 21 5.92 2.14 -0.53
CA LEU A 21 5.75 1.99 0.93
C LEU A 21 7.09 1.90 1.66
N GLU A 22 8.09 1.27 1.05
CA GLU A 22 9.43 1.12 1.62
C GLU A 22 10.36 2.31 1.38
N ASN A 23 9.96 3.28 0.53
CA ASN A 23 10.76 4.47 0.26
C ASN A 23 10.68 5.47 1.44
N PRO A 24 11.79 5.73 2.16
CA PRO A 24 11.79 6.65 3.30
C PRO A 24 11.63 8.13 2.89
N LEU A 25 11.86 8.47 1.62
CA LEU A 25 11.80 9.83 1.08
C LEU A 25 10.44 10.18 0.48
N ILE A 26 9.47 9.25 0.52
CA ILE A 26 8.16 9.49 -0.06
C ILE A 26 7.38 10.53 0.76
N THR A 27 6.63 11.40 0.09
CA THR A 27 5.78 12.38 0.75
C THR A 27 4.63 11.71 1.50
N LYS A 28 4.20 12.30 2.63
CA LYS A 28 3.10 11.77 3.47
C LYS A 28 1.83 11.49 2.67
N GLY A 29 1.43 12.40 1.78
CA GLY A 29 0.24 12.23 0.95
C GLY A 29 0.32 11.02 0.02
N VAL A 30 1.48 10.77 -0.60
CA VAL A 30 1.65 9.58 -1.44
C VAL A 30 1.68 8.30 -0.59
N ARG A 31 2.35 8.33 0.57
CA ARG A 31 2.33 7.22 1.53
C ARG A 31 0.90 6.86 1.94
N TYR A 32 0.08 7.85 2.27
CA TYR A 32 -1.32 7.65 2.63
C TYR A 32 -2.11 6.95 1.51
N TRP A 33 -2.07 7.48 0.28
CA TRP A 33 -2.80 6.88 -0.84
C TRP A 33 -2.34 5.48 -1.17
N VAL A 34 -1.03 5.22 -1.15
CA VAL A 34 -0.50 3.88 -1.45
C VAL A 34 -0.79 2.89 -0.32
N THR A 35 -0.79 3.34 0.94
CA THR A 35 -1.18 2.49 2.08
C THR A 35 -2.64 2.04 1.95
N GLN A 36 -3.55 2.95 1.56
CA GLN A 36 -4.94 2.56 1.27
C GLN A 36 -5.05 1.65 0.05
N LEU A 37 -4.31 1.95 -1.03
CA LEU A 37 -4.32 1.14 -2.25
C LEU A 37 -3.92 -0.31 -2.00
N ALA A 38 -2.98 -0.55 -1.07
CA ALA A 38 -2.53 -1.89 -0.70
C ALA A 38 -3.67 -2.84 -0.28
N ALA A 39 -4.75 -2.32 0.30
CA ALA A 39 -5.94 -3.12 0.65
C ALA A 39 -6.62 -3.78 -0.58
N SER A 40 -6.43 -3.22 -1.78
CA SER A 40 -6.96 -3.78 -3.02
C SER A 40 -6.05 -4.86 -3.64
N PHE A 41 -4.83 -5.05 -3.11
CA PHE A 41 -3.82 -5.98 -3.60
C PHE A 41 -3.28 -6.83 -2.42
N PRO A 42 -4.09 -7.76 -1.88
CA PRO A 42 -3.71 -8.51 -0.70
C PRO A 42 -2.58 -9.50 -0.99
N ASP A 43 -1.34 -9.02 -0.87
CA ASP A 43 -0.11 -9.77 -1.11
C ASP A 43 0.87 -9.59 0.05
N LYS A 44 1.49 -10.70 0.48
CA LYS A 44 2.43 -10.72 1.61
C LYS A 44 3.68 -9.88 1.37
N LYS A 45 4.06 -9.61 0.11
CA LYS A 45 5.14 -8.69 -0.26
C LYS A 45 4.93 -7.29 0.31
N LEU A 46 3.68 -6.88 0.54
CA LEU A 46 3.36 -5.54 1.05
C LEU A 46 3.50 -5.39 2.57
N ILE A 47 3.62 -6.49 3.32
CA ILE A 47 3.62 -6.48 4.79
C ILE A 47 4.73 -5.59 5.36
N ASN A 48 5.93 -5.64 4.78
CA ASN A 48 7.06 -4.86 5.27
C ASN A 48 6.81 -3.35 5.12
N GLY A 49 6.41 -2.92 3.91
CA GLY A 49 6.00 -1.55 3.65
C GLY A 49 4.83 -1.07 4.51
N LEU A 50 3.83 -1.93 4.74
CA LEU A 50 2.68 -1.61 5.60
C LEU A 50 3.07 -1.46 7.07
N ASN A 51 4.04 -2.23 7.58
CA ASN A 51 4.55 -2.04 8.94
C ASN A 51 5.29 -0.70 9.13
N ILE A 52 5.88 -0.16 8.06
CA ILE A 52 6.43 1.21 8.08
C ILE A 52 5.30 2.23 8.23
N SER A 53 4.23 2.11 7.44
CA SER A 53 3.05 2.97 7.57
C SER A 53 2.33 2.79 8.92
N LEU A 54 2.32 1.58 9.50
CA LEU A 54 1.80 1.31 10.84
C LEU A 54 2.58 2.04 11.95
N SER A 55 3.82 2.43 11.68
CA SER A 55 4.66 3.19 12.63
C SER A 55 4.57 4.71 12.44
N SER A 56 3.67 5.17 11.55
CA SER A 56 3.47 6.59 11.24
C SER A 56 2.89 7.36 12.42
N ASP A 57 3.32 8.62 12.59
CA ASP A 57 2.72 9.58 13.53
C ASP A 57 1.41 10.20 13.00
N ASP A 58 1.16 10.00 11.70
CA ASP A 58 -0.05 10.44 11.00
C ASP A 58 -1.15 9.38 11.15
N GLY A 59 -2.25 9.77 11.81
CA GLY A 59 -3.38 8.88 12.13
C GLY A 59 -4.04 8.26 10.91
N ASP A 60 -4.17 9.00 9.81
CA ASP A 60 -4.81 8.50 8.59
C ASP A 60 -3.96 7.40 7.93
N ILE A 61 -2.62 7.57 7.95
CA ILE A 61 -1.68 6.56 7.46
C ILE A 61 -1.70 5.32 8.37
N TYR A 62 -1.73 5.52 9.69
CA TYR A 62 -1.81 4.44 10.67
C TYR A 62 -3.07 3.59 10.47
N GLU A 63 -4.25 4.22 10.42
CA GLU A 63 -5.53 3.52 10.26
C GLU A 63 -5.61 2.78 8.93
N ALA A 64 -5.15 3.39 7.84
CA ALA A 64 -5.07 2.73 6.54
C ALA A 64 -4.16 1.49 6.59
N ALA A 65 -3.04 1.54 7.31
CA ALA A 65 -2.12 0.42 7.46
C ALA A 65 -2.74 -0.72 8.27
N VAL A 66 -3.49 -0.40 9.34
CA VAL A 66 -4.24 -1.38 10.13
C VAL A 66 -5.23 -2.13 9.24
N ILE A 67 -6.04 -1.41 8.46
CA ILE A 67 -7.04 -2.02 7.57
C ILE A 67 -6.37 -2.90 6.51
N ALA A 68 -5.34 -2.40 5.83
CA ALA A 68 -4.65 -3.18 4.80
C ALA A 68 -3.99 -4.45 5.36
N LEU A 69 -3.39 -4.37 6.55
CA LEU A 69 -2.80 -5.53 7.23
C LEU A 69 -3.84 -6.55 7.69
N ASP A 70 -5.05 -6.11 8.08
CA ASP A 70 -6.16 -7.01 8.43
C ASP A 70 -6.63 -7.81 7.21
N ILE A 71 -6.69 -7.18 6.05
CA ILE A 71 -7.12 -7.82 4.79
C ILE A 71 -6.07 -8.82 4.25
N ILE A 72 -4.77 -8.55 4.46
CA ILE A 72 -3.68 -9.41 3.97
C ILE A 72 -3.49 -10.68 4.84
N LYS A 73 -3.92 -10.65 6.11
CA LYS A 73 -3.70 -11.73 7.08
C LYS A 73 -4.58 -12.96 6.85
#